data_AF-A0AAW3BSD9-F1
#
_entry.id   AF-A0AAW3BSD9-F1
#
_cell.length_a   1.000
_cell.length_b   1.000
_cell.length_c   1.000
_cell.angle_alpha   90.00
_cell.angle_beta   90.00
_cell.angle_gamma   90.00
#
_symmetry.space_group_name_H-M   'P 1'
#
loop_
_entity.id
_entity.type
_entity.pdbx_description
1 polymer ?
#
loop_
_entity_poly.entity_id
_entity_poly.type
_entity_poly.pdbx_seq_one_letter_code
_entity_poly.pdbx_strand_id
1 'polypeptide(L)'
;MASFRDVRWSDAVPAAPARTALIAKHLCGSGVDEVLRQLEAQDCLPRIFVLAPCCFHKITLDGYCNVVYLRQVMGIDSEEALARVSRLTDWNMSFYQSNHERMLARIEAVRRSAGTNGKERACEAQLPSEAAAAAFCYQRRSGPRSIANSIPCTHAFAQLVEGLLNYGRMQWLRQRRYDVQLVQYVPDVVTPKNKCVIATRQAPTK
;
A
#
# COMPACT_ATOMS: atom_id res chain seq x y z
N MET A 1 12.10 -9.47 27.21
CA MET A 1 12.49 -10.12 25.93
C MET A 1 11.20 -10.54 25.25
N ALA A 2 10.86 -10.01 24.08
CA ALA A 2 9.62 -10.40 23.39
C ALA A 2 9.76 -11.86 22.91
N SER A 3 8.86 -12.74 23.34
CA SER A 3 8.82 -14.13 22.87
C SER A 3 8.16 -14.14 21.49
N PHE A 4 8.97 -14.16 20.44
CA PHE A 4 8.49 -14.45 19.09
C PHE A 4 8.44 -15.96 18.94
N ARG A 5 7.24 -16.51 18.79
CA ARG A 5 7.00 -17.90 18.47
C ARG A 5 5.93 -17.95 17.39
N ASP A 6 6.09 -18.84 16.42
CA ASP A 6 5.02 -19.12 15.48
C ASP A 6 3.90 -19.84 16.25
N VAL A 7 2.67 -19.34 16.09
CA VAL A 7 1.50 -19.93 16.74
C VAL A 7 0.48 -20.24 15.66
N ARG A 8 -0.07 -21.46 15.69
CA ARG A 8 -1.26 -21.75 14.90
C ARG A 8 -2.43 -21.02 15.51
N TRP A 9 -3.20 -20.33 14.68
CA TRP A 9 -4.31 -19.52 15.16
C TRP A 9 -5.37 -20.36 15.87
N SER A 10 -5.57 -21.60 15.39
CA SER A 10 -6.40 -22.62 16.03
C SER A 10 -6.02 -22.91 17.49
N ASP A 11 -4.74 -22.76 17.83
CA ASP A 11 -4.20 -23.11 19.14
C ASP A 11 -4.19 -21.89 20.08
N ALA A 12 -4.07 -20.69 19.50
CA ALA A 12 -3.94 -19.43 20.24
C ALA A 12 -5.28 -18.80 20.60
N VAL A 13 -6.26 -18.94 19.72
CA VAL A 13 -7.58 -18.33 19.87
C VAL A 13 -8.51 -19.39 20.45
N PRO A 14 -9.27 -19.09 21.52
CA PRO A 14 -10.28 -20.00 22.03
C PRO A 14 -11.16 -20.50 20.87
N ALA A 15 -11.64 -21.74 20.92
CA ALA A 15 -12.34 -22.47 19.84
C ALA A 15 -13.61 -21.80 19.25
N ALA A 16 -13.84 -20.51 19.50
CA ALA A 16 -14.88 -19.68 18.92
C ALA A 16 -14.32 -18.56 17.99
N PRO A 17 -13.74 -18.87 16.81
CA PRO A 17 -13.42 -17.88 15.77
C PRO A 17 -14.62 -16.98 15.42
N ALA A 18 -15.83 -17.53 15.45
CA ALA A 18 -17.08 -16.79 15.26
C ALA A 18 -17.35 -15.70 16.33
N ARG A 19 -16.52 -15.59 17.38
CA ARG A 19 -16.60 -14.56 18.42
C ARG A 19 -15.37 -13.65 18.46
N THR A 20 -14.49 -13.73 17.47
CA THR A 20 -13.26 -12.94 17.44
C THR A 20 -13.25 -11.90 16.33
N ALA A 21 -12.46 -10.86 16.54
CA ALA A 21 -12.08 -9.89 15.54
C ALA A 21 -10.58 -9.99 15.31
N LEU A 22 -10.16 -10.07 14.06
CA LEU A 22 -8.76 -9.96 13.68
C LEU A 22 -8.50 -8.55 13.15
N ILE A 23 -7.58 -7.86 13.82
CA ILE A 23 -7.12 -6.52 13.44
C ILE A 23 -5.66 -6.64 13.06
N ALA A 24 -5.34 -6.28 11.82
CA ALA A 24 -3.97 -6.33 11.35
C ALA A 24 -3.64 -5.06 10.57
N LYS A 25 -2.68 -4.31 11.10
CA LYS A 25 -2.02 -3.22 10.39
C LYS A 25 -0.65 -3.68 9.92
N HIS A 26 -0.18 -3.02 8.87
CA HIS A 26 1.11 -3.32 8.27
C HIS A 26 1.25 -4.77 7.75
N LEU A 27 0.16 -5.37 7.25
CA LEU A 27 0.27 -6.58 6.42
C LEU A 27 0.76 -6.18 5.02
N CYS A 28 2.05 -6.40 4.78
CA CYS A 28 2.73 -5.92 3.59
C CYS A 28 2.81 -7.01 2.53
N GLY A 29 2.70 -6.62 1.26
CA GLY A 29 2.77 -7.55 0.12
C GLY A 29 1.75 -8.68 0.21
N SER A 30 2.20 -9.92 0.02
CA SER A 30 1.38 -11.13 0.15
C SER A 30 0.89 -11.42 1.57
N GLY A 31 1.32 -10.68 2.61
CA GLY A 31 0.96 -10.97 3.99
C GLY A 31 -0.56 -10.92 4.27
N VAL A 32 -1.30 -10.04 3.58
CA VAL A 32 -2.77 -10.01 3.67
C VAL A 32 -3.36 -11.32 3.16
N ASP A 33 -2.91 -11.73 1.99
CA ASP A 33 -3.42 -12.91 1.29
C ASP A 33 -3.02 -14.21 2.01
N GLU A 34 -1.81 -14.27 2.58
CA GLU A 34 -1.34 -15.38 3.42
C GLU A 34 -2.21 -15.55 4.67
N VAL A 35 -2.51 -14.46 5.40
CA VAL A 35 -3.38 -14.51 6.57
C VAL A 35 -4.76 -15.05 6.20
N LEU A 36 -5.36 -14.56 5.11
CA LEU A 36 -6.67 -15.03 4.67
C LEU A 36 -6.67 -16.51 4.29
N ARG A 37 -5.68 -16.95 3.51
CA ARG A 37 -5.54 -18.35 3.09
C ARG A 37 -5.28 -19.29 4.28
N GLN A 38 -4.42 -18.91 5.21
CA GLN A 38 -4.07 -19.74 6.37
C GLN A 38 -5.25 -19.89 7.34
N LEU A 39 -6.00 -18.81 7.58
CA LEU A 39 -7.19 -18.87 8.43
C LEU A 39 -8.30 -19.70 7.78
N GLU A 40 -8.45 -19.65 6.46
CA GLU A 40 -9.35 -20.54 5.74
C GLU A 40 -8.89 -22.01 5.84
N ALA A 41 -7.62 -22.29 5.60
CA ALA A 41 -7.08 -23.65 5.66
C ALA A 41 -7.21 -24.29 7.06
N GLN A 42 -7.25 -23.47 8.11
CA GLN A 42 -7.44 -23.89 9.50
C GLN A 42 -8.92 -23.84 9.96
N ASP A 43 -9.87 -23.55 9.06
CA ASP A 43 -11.29 -23.33 9.36
C ASP A 43 -11.53 -22.38 10.55
N CYS A 44 -10.71 -21.33 10.63
CA CYS A 44 -10.67 -20.42 11.77
C CYS A 44 -10.88 -18.95 11.38
N LEU A 45 -11.61 -18.73 10.29
CA LEU A 45 -11.99 -17.38 9.86
C LEU A 45 -12.77 -16.65 10.98
N PRO A 46 -12.29 -15.48 11.45
CA PRO A 46 -12.91 -14.71 12.52
C PRO A 46 -14.24 -14.10 12.10
N ARG A 47 -15.06 -13.68 13.07
CA ARG A 47 -16.31 -12.95 12.77
C ARG A 47 -16.05 -11.61 12.09
N ILE A 48 -14.97 -10.92 12.48
CA ILE A 48 -14.64 -9.59 11.98
C ILE A 48 -13.19 -9.56 11.50
N PHE A 49 -12.97 -8.97 10.35
CA PHE A 49 -11.66 -8.58 9.86
C PHE A 49 -11.56 -7.06 9.79
N VAL A 50 -10.43 -6.53 10.27
CA VAL A 50 -9.99 -5.15 10.05
C VAL A 50 -8.56 -5.21 9.52
N LEU A 51 -8.43 -5.20 8.20
CA LEU A 51 -7.15 -5.38 7.51
C LEU A 51 -6.73 -4.04 6.92
N ALA A 52 -5.58 -3.53 7.31
CA ALA A 52 -4.96 -2.35 6.69
C ALA A 52 -3.73 -2.81 5.88
N PRO A 53 -3.90 -3.10 4.57
CA PRO A 53 -2.81 -3.48 3.69
C PRO A 53 -1.77 -2.35 3.63
N CYS A 54 -0.49 -2.70 3.75
CA CYS A 54 0.62 -1.77 3.55
C CYS A 54 1.50 -2.19 2.38
N CYS A 55 2.47 -1.31 2.08
CA CYS A 55 3.60 -1.55 1.19
C CYS A 55 3.24 -2.11 -0.18
N PHE A 56 2.92 -1.19 -1.09
CA PHE A 56 2.98 -1.34 -2.55
C PHE A 56 2.32 -2.58 -3.16
N HIS A 57 1.55 -3.37 -2.40
CA HIS A 57 0.91 -4.59 -2.87
C HIS A 57 1.89 -5.51 -3.64
N LYS A 58 3.10 -5.71 -3.09
CA LYS A 58 4.08 -6.68 -3.60
C LYS A 58 3.61 -8.11 -3.34
N ILE A 59 2.62 -8.51 -4.11
CA ILE A 59 2.02 -9.84 -4.08
C ILE A 59 2.74 -10.76 -5.07
N THR A 60 2.55 -12.06 -4.89
CA THR A 60 2.85 -13.08 -5.91
C THR A 60 1.54 -13.58 -6.49
N LEU A 61 1.57 -14.09 -7.72
CA LEU A 61 0.38 -14.54 -8.42
C LEU A 61 -0.25 -15.75 -7.74
N ASP A 62 0.58 -16.69 -7.30
CA ASP A 62 0.18 -17.90 -6.57
C ASP A 62 -0.28 -17.62 -5.14
N GLY A 63 0.31 -16.60 -4.50
CA GLY A 63 0.05 -16.24 -3.12
C GLY A 63 -1.19 -15.38 -2.93
N TYR A 64 -1.71 -14.76 -3.99
CA TYR A 64 -2.88 -13.89 -3.92
C TYR A 64 -4.17 -14.69 -3.67
N CYS A 65 -5.02 -14.25 -2.74
CA CYS A 65 -6.14 -15.05 -2.27
C CYS A 65 -7.21 -15.30 -3.35
N ASN A 66 -7.35 -14.40 -4.33
CA ASN A 66 -8.36 -14.48 -5.39
C ASN A 66 -7.74 -14.54 -6.79
N VAL A 67 -7.02 -15.64 -7.06
CA VAL A 67 -6.34 -15.84 -8.36
C VAL A 67 -7.32 -15.81 -9.54
N VAL A 68 -8.56 -16.29 -9.35
CA VAL A 68 -9.62 -16.25 -10.37
C VAL A 68 -9.92 -14.81 -10.78
N TYR A 69 -10.06 -13.90 -9.81
CA TYR A 69 -10.26 -12.48 -10.07
C TYR A 69 -9.07 -11.85 -10.81
N LEU A 70 -7.83 -12.13 -10.41
CA LEU A 70 -6.64 -11.61 -11.11
C LEU A 70 -6.65 -12.02 -12.58
N ARG A 71 -6.88 -13.30 -12.85
CA ARG A 71 -6.86 -13.86 -14.21
C ARG A 71 -8.02 -13.35 -15.05
N GLN A 72 -9.24 -13.52 -14.56
CA GLN A 72 -10.45 -13.31 -15.37
C GLN A 72 -10.91 -11.86 -15.43
N VAL A 73 -10.63 -11.06 -14.40
CA VAL A 73 -11.09 -9.67 -14.32
C VAL A 73 -9.97 -8.68 -14.59
N MET A 74 -8.79 -8.89 -13.99
CA MET A 74 -7.65 -7.99 -14.23
C MET A 74 -6.81 -8.37 -15.45
N GLY A 75 -7.02 -9.56 -16.04
CA GLY A 75 -6.21 -10.06 -17.15
C GLY A 75 -4.75 -10.35 -16.75
N ILE A 76 -4.51 -10.67 -15.49
CA ILE A 76 -3.18 -10.99 -14.95
C ILE A 76 -3.08 -12.51 -14.81
N ASP A 77 -2.45 -13.14 -15.79
CA ASP A 77 -2.32 -14.60 -15.91
C ASP A 77 -0.89 -15.13 -15.66
N SER A 78 0.10 -14.24 -15.59
CA SER A 78 1.50 -14.57 -15.35
C SER A 78 2.18 -13.64 -14.34
N GLU A 79 3.30 -14.10 -13.76
CA GLU A 79 4.14 -13.28 -12.86
C GLU A 79 4.72 -12.07 -13.59
N GLU A 80 5.00 -12.18 -14.90
CA GLU A 80 5.45 -11.06 -15.72
C GLU A 80 4.36 -10.00 -15.88
N ALA A 81 3.11 -10.41 -16.04
CA ALA A 81 1.97 -9.48 -16.08
C ALA A 81 1.78 -8.79 -14.73
N LEU A 82 1.87 -9.54 -13.64
CA LEU A 82 1.79 -9.01 -12.29
C LEU A 82 2.92 -8.04 -12.00
N ALA A 83 4.15 -8.35 -12.40
CA ALA A 83 5.31 -7.48 -12.21
C ALA A 83 5.17 -6.12 -12.91
N ARG A 84 4.44 -6.04 -14.04
CA ARG A 84 4.13 -4.76 -14.69
C ARG A 84 3.19 -3.91 -13.84
N VAL A 85 2.20 -4.53 -13.22
CA VAL A 85 1.21 -3.87 -12.36
C VAL A 85 1.83 -3.45 -11.02
N SER A 86 2.66 -4.30 -10.41
CA SER A 86 3.38 -4.01 -9.15
C SER A 86 4.35 -2.82 -9.26
N ARG A 87 4.86 -2.53 -10.46
CA ARG A 87 5.69 -1.33 -10.69
C ARG A 87 4.89 -0.03 -10.58
N LEU A 88 3.58 -0.07 -10.85
CA LEU A 88 2.69 1.08 -10.74
C LEU A 88 2.36 1.37 -9.29
N THR A 89 2.19 0.34 -8.46
CA THR A 89 1.94 0.50 -7.02
C THR A 89 3.17 0.96 -6.27
N ASP A 90 4.38 0.62 -6.72
CA ASP A 90 5.68 1.09 -6.18
C ASP A 90 5.87 2.62 -6.28
N TRP A 91 5.03 3.34 -7.03
CA TRP A 91 5.06 4.81 -7.11
C TRP A 91 4.39 5.52 -5.94
N ASN A 92 3.94 4.80 -4.91
CA ASN A 92 3.17 5.44 -3.86
C ASN A 92 4.02 6.42 -3.03
N MET A 93 3.76 7.71 -3.18
CA MET A 93 4.48 8.78 -2.47
C MET A 93 3.78 9.16 -1.18
N SER A 94 4.54 9.25 -0.08
CA SER A 94 4.01 9.78 1.19
C SER A 94 3.65 11.26 1.09
N PHE A 95 2.80 11.75 1.99
CA PHE A 95 2.48 13.18 2.08
C PHE A 95 3.75 14.04 2.27
N TYR A 96 4.69 13.56 3.09
CA TYR A 96 5.99 14.21 3.27
C TYR A 96 6.76 14.31 1.94
N GLN A 97 6.84 13.21 1.17
CA GLN A 97 7.50 13.19 -0.14
C GLN A 97 6.83 14.17 -1.11
N SER A 98 5.49 14.17 -1.18
CA SER A 98 4.75 15.10 -2.04
C SER A 98 5.01 16.57 -1.68
N ASN A 99 4.97 16.92 -0.39
CA ASN A 99 5.27 18.28 0.04
C ASN A 99 6.72 18.67 -0.20
N HIS A 100 7.65 17.76 0.05
CA HIS A 100 9.06 17.98 -0.17
C HIS A 100 9.36 18.23 -1.65
N GLU A 101 8.81 17.44 -2.57
CA GLU A 101 8.91 17.67 -4.01
C GLU A 101 8.31 19.00 -4.44
N ARG A 102 7.12 19.36 -3.93
CA ARG A 102 6.51 20.68 -4.20
C ARG A 102 7.37 21.83 -3.69
N MET A 103 7.99 21.68 -2.53
CA MET A 103 8.92 22.67 -1.97
C MET A 103 10.17 22.81 -2.83
N LEU A 104 10.79 21.69 -3.23
CA LEU A 104 11.94 21.69 -4.13
C LEU A 104 11.61 22.31 -5.49
N ALA A 105 10.45 21.99 -6.07
CA ALA A 105 10.00 22.58 -7.34
C ALA A 105 9.82 24.11 -7.24
N ARG A 106 9.31 24.61 -6.10
CA ARG A 106 9.22 26.06 -5.84
C ARG A 106 10.60 26.69 -5.74
N ILE A 107 11.53 26.09 -5.01
CA ILE A 107 12.92 26.58 -4.89
C ILE A 107 13.59 26.62 -6.27
N GLU A 108 13.42 25.57 -7.08
CA GLU A 108 13.99 25.51 -8.42
C GLU A 108 13.37 26.54 -9.37
N ALA A 109 12.05 26.77 -9.30
CA ALA A 109 11.37 27.82 -10.06
C ALA A 109 11.94 29.20 -9.71
N VAL A 110 12.12 29.50 -8.41
CA VAL A 110 12.74 30.76 -7.94
C VAL A 110 14.17 30.91 -8.48
N ARG A 111 14.99 29.85 -8.43
CA ARG A 111 16.35 29.87 -9.00
C ARG A 111 16.36 30.14 -10.50
N ARG A 112 15.45 29.52 -11.26
CA ARG A 112 15.33 29.74 -12.72
C ARG A 112 14.87 31.16 -13.05
N SER A 113 13.96 31.74 -12.27
CA SER A 113 13.54 33.15 -12.42
C SER A 113 14.60 34.16 -11.97
N ALA A 114 15.51 33.78 -11.07
CA ALA A 114 16.65 34.62 -10.68
C ALA A 114 17.78 34.59 -11.72
N GLY A 115 17.94 33.48 -12.44
CA GLY A 115 18.96 33.31 -13.49
C GLY A 115 18.75 34.14 -14.76
N THR A 116 17.63 34.86 -14.90
CA THR A 116 17.36 35.75 -16.04
C THR A 116 17.82 37.19 -15.84
N ASN A 117 18.23 37.58 -14.62
CA ASN A 117 18.78 38.91 -14.35
C ASN A 117 20.11 38.83 -13.59
N GLY A 118 21.22 39.00 -14.31
CA GLY A 118 22.50 39.43 -13.75
C GLY A 118 23.50 38.32 -13.46
N LYS A 119 24.66 38.42 -14.12
CA LYS A 119 25.93 37.88 -13.61
C LYS A 119 26.11 38.38 -12.18
N GLU A 120 26.21 37.50 -11.18
CA GLU A 120 27.21 37.58 -10.12
C GLU A 120 27.19 36.41 -9.12
N ARG A 121 28.41 35.86 -8.93
CA ARG A 121 29.02 35.13 -7.80
C ARG A 121 28.18 34.11 -7.00
N ALA A 122 28.58 32.86 -7.17
CA ALA A 122 28.28 31.74 -6.29
C ALA A 122 28.73 32.04 -4.84
N CYS A 123 27.77 32.05 -3.91
CA CYS A 123 28.02 31.81 -2.50
C CYS A 123 27.38 30.45 -2.17
N GLU A 124 28.22 29.51 -1.72
CA GLU A 124 27.83 28.19 -1.28
C GLU A 124 26.86 28.30 -0.09
N ALA A 125 25.57 28.13 -0.36
CA ALA A 125 24.59 27.93 0.70
C ALA A 125 24.73 26.50 1.24
N GLN A 126 25.48 26.35 2.32
CA GLN A 126 25.55 25.11 3.10
C GLN A 126 24.16 24.80 3.67
N LEU A 127 23.61 23.65 3.28
CA LEU A 127 22.35 23.13 3.83
C LEU A 127 22.55 22.72 5.30
N PRO A 128 21.61 23.03 6.21
CA PRO A 128 21.70 22.62 7.61
C PRO A 128 21.76 21.10 7.75
N SER A 129 22.62 20.61 8.64
CA SER A 129 22.97 19.18 8.82
C SER A 129 21.80 18.26 9.18
N GLU A 130 20.65 18.80 9.59
CA GLU A 130 19.42 18.02 9.85
C GLU A 130 18.75 17.52 8.54
N ALA A 131 18.97 18.20 7.41
CA ALA A 131 18.49 17.77 6.10
C ALA A 131 19.23 16.52 5.57
N ALA A 132 20.43 16.25 6.07
CA ALA A 132 21.20 15.06 5.70
C ALA A 132 20.63 13.77 6.33
N ALA A 133 19.99 13.86 7.51
CA ALA A 133 19.32 12.72 8.12
C ALA A 133 18.03 12.34 7.36
N ALA A 134 17.33 13.33 6.78
CA ALA A 134 16.21 13.08 5.88
C ALA A 134 16.63 12.50 4.51
N ALA A 135 17.91 12.63 4.14
CA ALA A 135 18.43 12.13 2.88
C ALA A 135 18.60 10.60 2.82
N PHE A 136 18.56 9.89 3.96
CA PHE A 136 18.67 8.43 4.00
C PHE A 136 17.41 7.70 3.53
N CYS A 137 16.25 8.37 3.50
CA CYS A 137 15.01 7.78 3.01
C CYS A 137 14.71 8.28 1.59
N TYR A 138 15.31 7.57 0.63
CA TYR A 138 14.85 7.51 -0.77
C TYR A 138 15.17 8.73 -1.66
N GLN A 139 16.45 9.00 -1.88
CA GLN A 139 16.88 9.63 -3.13
C GLN A 139 16.71 8.64 -4.30
N ARG A 140 15.48 8.42 -4.78
CA ARG A 140 15.34 8.16 -6.21
C ARG A 140 15.59 9.51 -6.88
N ARG A 141 16.85 9.78 -7.24
CA ARG A 141 17.17 10.90 -8.15
C ARG A 141 16.51 10.61 -9.49
N SER A 142 15.23 10.93 -9.59
CA SER A 142 14.51 11.01 -10.85
C SER A 142 15.10 12.20 -11.60
N GLY A 143 16.06 11.93 -12.49
CA GLY A 143 16.54 12.96 -13.41
C GLY A 143 15.37 13.59 -14.17
N PRO A 144 15.53 14.76 -14.81
CA PRO A 144 14.46 15.44 -15.54
C PRO A 144 13.77 14.57 -16.62
N ARG A 145 14.40 13.46 -17.05
CA ARG A 145 13.85 12.46 -17.99
C ARG A 145 13.27 11.20 -17.33
N SER A 146 13.07 11.20 -16.01
CA SER A 146 12.41 10.12 -15.29
C SER A 146 10.97 9.99 -15.75
N ILE A 147 10.47 8.76 -15.95
CA ILE A 147 9.07 8.48 -16.28
C ILE A 147 8.12 9.11 -15.23
N ALA A 148 8.56 9.22 -13.97
CA ALA A 148 7.79 9.89 -12.93
C ALA A 148 7.55 11.38 -13.22
N ASN A 149 8.45 12.03 -13.96
CA ASN A 149 8.32 13.42 -14.42
C ASN A 149 7.56 13.53 -15.75
N SER A 150 7.36 12.41 -16.46
CA SER A 150 6.63 12.34 -17.73
C SER A 150 5.14 12.02 -17.55
N ILE A 151 4.75 11.40 -16.43
CA ILE A 151 3.37 11.05 -16.11
C ILE A 151 2.92 11.89 -14.89
N PRO A 152 2.05 12.90 -15.07
CA PRO A 152 1.70 13.84 -14.00
C PRO A 152 0.86 13.26 -12.87
N CYS A 153 0.36 12.02 -13.00
CA CYS A 153 -0.60 11.40 -12.09
C CYS A 153 -0.20 9.98 -11.63
N THR A 154 1.11 9.68 -11.57
CA THR A 154 1.64 8.38 -11.09
C THR A 154 1.05 7.93 -9.76
N HIS A 155 0.85 8.87 -8.83
CA HIS A 155 0.24 8.59 -7.53
C HIS A 155 -1.22 8.10 -7.65
N ALA A 156 -2.03 8.74 -8.49
CA ALA A 156 -3.42 8.34 -8.70
C ALA A 156 -3.49 6.95 -9.35
N PHE A 157 -2.58 6.64 -10.29
CA PHE A 157 -2.46 5.30 -10.85
C PHE A 157 -2.12 4.25 -9.78
N ALA A 158 -1.16 4.55 -8.90
CA ALA A 158 -0.82 3.67 -7.79
C ALA A 158 -2.08 3.38 -6.93
N GLN A 159 -2.81 4.42 -6.52
CA GLN A 159 -4.03 4.28 -5.72
C GLN A 159 -5.11 3.45 -6.42
N LEU A 160 -5.30 3.63 -7.74
CA LEU A 160 -6.26 2.85 -8.52
C LEU A 160 -5.89 1.36 -8.54
N VAL A 161 -4.62 1.04 -8.81
CA VAL A 161 -4.15 -0.36 -8.83
C VAL A 161 -4.30 -1.00 -7.46
N GLU A 162 -3.96 -0.28 -6.39
CA GLU A 162 -4.19 -0.74 -5.01
C GLU A 162 -5.68 -0.98 -4.73
N GLY A 163 -6.55 -0.12 -5.25
CA GLY A 163 -8.00 -0.30 -5.17
C GLY A 163 -8.46 -1.59 -5.85
N LEU A 164 -7.96 -1.89 -7.05
CA LEU A 164 -8.29 -3.11 -7.79
C LEU A 164 -7.82 -4.39 -7.06
N LEU A 165 -6.59 -4.38 -6.54
CA LEU A 165 -6.07 -5.50 -5.75
C LEU A 165 -6.85 -5.68 -4.44
N ASN A 166 -7.28 -4.60 -3.78
CA ASN A 166 -8.13 -4.75 -2.61
C ASN A 166 -9.54 -5.23 -2.98
N TYR A 167 -10.07 -4.81 -4.13
CA TYR A 167 -11.36 -5.27 -4.60
C TYR A 167 -11.39 -6.79 -4.80
N GLY A 168 -10.34 -7.40 -5.35
CA GLY A 168 -10.26 -8.86 -5.47
C GLY A 168 -10.30 -9.58 -4.12
N ARG A 169 -9.62 -9.04 -3.10
CA ARG A 169 -9.70 -9.54 -1.70
C ARG A 169 -11.10 -9.38 -1.11
N MET A 170 -11.76 -8.26 -1.39
CA MET A 170 -13.14 -8.04 -0.96
C MET A 170 -14.08 -9.04 -1.60
N GLN A 171 -13.91 -9.34 -2.90
CA GLN A 171 -14.71 -10.37 -3.59
C GLN A 171 -14.51 -11.75 -2.96
N TRP A 172 -13.28 -12.11 -2.60
CA TRP A 172 -12.98 -13.36 -1.91
C TRP A 172 -13.68 -13.48 -0.55
N LEU A 173 -13.70 -12.38 0.21
CA LEU A 173 -14.40 -12.32 1.50
C LEU A 173 -15.93 -12.39 1.32
N ARG A 174 -16.47 -11.71 0.31
CA ARG A 174 -17.92 -11.76 0.00
C ARG A 174 -18.39 -13.17 -0.36
N GLN A 175 -17.59 -13.93 -1.12
CA GLN A 175 -17.86 -15.34 -1.41
C GLN A 175 -17.98 -16.19 -0.13
N ARG A 176 -17.34 -15.77 0.97
CA ARG A 176 -17.36 -16.41 2.29
C ARG A 176 -18.40 -15.81 3.24
N ARG A 177 -19.43 -15.15 2.69
CA ARG A 177 -20.55 -14.53 3.45
C ARG A 177 -20.10 -13.43 4.40
N TYR A 178 -19.10 -12.64 4.02
CA TYR A 178 -18.83 -11.39 4.71
C TYR A 178 -19.53 -10.23 4.00
N ASP A 179 -20.10 -9.32 4.79
CA ASP A 179 -20.32 -7.96 4.33
C ASP A 179 -18.98 -7.21 4.40
N VAL A 180 -18.58 -6.55 3.31
CA VAL A 180 -17.21 -6.04 3.14
C VAL A 180 -17.21 -4.62 2.60
N GLN A 181 -16.47 -3.76 3.28
CA GLN A 181 -16.29 -2.35 2.97
C GLN A 181 -14.79 -2.02 2.86
N LEU A 182 -14.44 -1.16 1.90
CA LEU A 182 -13.12 -0.54 1.83
C LEU A 182 -13.27 0.89 2.33
N VAL A 183 -12.69 1.19 3.49
CA VAL A 183 -12.78 2.51 4.12
C VAL A 183 -11.45 3.22 4.09
N GLN A 184 -11.50 4.55 4.14
CA GLN A 184 -10.34 5.38 4.40
C GLN A 184 -10.28 5.67 5.91
N TYR A 185 -9.30 5.09 6.60
CA TYR A 185 -9.24 5.15 8.07
C TYR A 185 -8.51 6.39 8.61
N VAL A 186 -7.74 7.08 7.76
CA VAL A 186 -7.13 8.39 8.05
C VAL A 186 -7.12 9.28 6.81
N PRO A 187 -7.11 10.62 6.94
CA PRO A 187 -6.99 11.51 5.78
C PRO A 187 -5.69 11.27 4.99
N ASP A 188 -5.72 11.50 3.67
CA ASP A 188 -4.55 11.27 2.78
C ASP A 188 -3.34 12.14 3.15
N VAL A 189 -3.58 13.27 3.82
CA VAL A 189 -2.56 14.16 4.38
C VAL A 189 -1.68 13.46 5.44
N VAL A 190 -2.20 12.42 6.11
CA VAL A 190 -1.43 11.66 7.11
C VAL A 190 -0.60 10.60 6.40
N THR A 191 -1.24 9.83 5.52
CA THR A 191 -0.58 8.84 4.70
C THR A 191 -1.45 8.50 3.48
N PRO A 192 -0.86 8.30 2.30
CA PRO A 192 -1.59 7.74 1.15
C PRO A 192 -1.97 6.26 1.35
N LYS A 193 -1.37 5.58 2.34
CA LYS A 193 -1.62 4.17 2.68
C LYS A 193 -2.69 4.09 3.78
N ASN A 194 -3.85 4.64 3.47
CA ASN A 194 -4.92 4.89 4.44
C ASN A 194 -6.17 4.07 4.17
N LYS A 195 -6.09 3.02 3.35
CA LYS A 195 -7.22 2.14 3.06
C LYS A 195 -7.24 0.95 4.02
N CYS A 196 -8.43 0.58 4.46
CA CYS A 196 -8.67 -0.56 5.33
C CYS A 196 -9.87 -1.36 4.81
N VAL A 197 -9.70 -2.67 4.71
CA VAL A 197 -10.80 -3.60 4.45
C VAL A 197 -11.42 -3.97 5.80
N ILE A 198 -12.69 -3.64 5.96
CA ILE A 198 -13.51 -4.07 7.08
C ILE A 198 -14.48 -5.13 6.56
N ALA A 199 -14.47 -6.31 7.17
CA ALA A 199 -15.36 -7.39 6.81
C ALA A 199 -16.05 -7.96 8.05
N THR A 200 -17.37 -8.09 8.01
CA THR A 200 -18.17 -8.68 9.09
C THR A 200 -18.93 -9.88 8.55
N ARG A 201 -18.79 -11.04 9.20
CA ARG A 201 -19.49 -12.26 8.80
C ARG A 201 -20.99 -12.04 8.96
N GLN A 202 -21.74 -12.33 7.90
CA GLN A 202 -23.19 -12.28 7.89
C GLN A 202 -23.71 -13.28 8.93
N ALA A 203 -24.80 -12.91 9.63
CA ALA A 203 -25.50 -13.86 10.47
C ALA A 203 -26.00 -15.03 9.58
N PRO A 204 -26.07 -16.26 10.12
CA PRO A 204 -26.74 -17.35 9.41
C PRO A 204 -28.15 -16.88 9.06
N THR A 205 -28.51 -16.94 7.79
CA THR A 205 -29.92 -16.82 7.38
C THR A 205 -30.68 -17.92 8.09
N LYS A 206 -31.63 -17.53 8.95
CA LYS A 206 -32.56 -18.45 9.61
C LYS A 206 -33.43 -19.17 8.59
#